data_AF-A0A9R0JEQ8-F1
#
_entry.id   AF-A0A9R0JEQ8-F1
#
_cell.length_a   1.000
_cell.length_b   1.000
_cell.length_c   1.000
_cell.angle_alpha   90.00
_cell.angle_beta   90.00
_cell.angle_gamma   90.00
#
_symmetry.space_group_name_H-M   'P 1'
#
loop_
_entity.id
_entity.type
_entity.pdbx_description
1 polymer ?
#
loop_
_entity_poly.entity_id
_entity_poly.type
_entity_poly.pdbx_seq_one_letter_code
_entity_poly.pdbx_strand_id
1 'polypeptide(L)'
;MGVTLKLSVLLSTLVLLALGLGHNIWAGFFSRNASIIKAFASMTPLLCSSIFLDSIQGILSGVCRGCGWQHLAVYINLGTFYAIGMPIAYLVAFKLHLYAKGLWIGLICGLVVQSASLFLITRLHKWKALELSPNGNENSIPV
;
A
#
# COMPACT_ATOMS: atom_id res chain seq x y z
N MET A 1 -17.08 -9.06 9.60
CA MET A 1 -15.66 -8.65 9.64
C MET A 1 -14.70 -9.77 9.23
N GLY A 2 -14.74 -10.97 9.83
CA GLY A 2 -13.81 -12.06 9.46
C GLY A 2 -13.94 -12.56 8.01
N VAL A 3 -15.16 -12.62 7.46
CA VAL A 3 -15.42 -13.10 6.10
C VAL A 3 -14.86 -12.12 5.05
N THR A 4 -15.03 -10.82 5.28
CA THR A 4 -14.54 -9.74 4.40
C THR A 4 -13.01 -9.67 4.38
N LEU A 5 -12.36 -9.93 5.52
CA LEU A 5 -10.91 -10.02 5.64
C LEU A 5 -10.36 -11.23 4.87
N LYS A 6 -10.97 -12.42 5.05
CA LYS A 6 -10.56 -13.62 4.32
C LYS A 6 -10.70 -13.43 2.81
N LEU A 7 -11.82 -12.86 2.35
CA LEU A 7 -12.07 -12.61 0.93
C LEU A 7 -11.04 -11.63 0.32
N SER A 8 -10.70 -10.55 1.02
CA SER A 8 -9.73 -9.56 0.53
C SER A 8 -8.31 -10.11 0.44
N VAL A 9 -7.93 -10.96 1.40
CA VAL A 9 -6.63 -11.66 1.41
C VAL A 9 -6.57 -12.68 0.28
N LEU A 10 -7.63 -13.48 0.10
CA LEU A 10 -7.74 -14.45 -1.00
C LEU A 10 -7.66 -13.78 -2.37
N LEU A 11 -8.41 -12.67 -2.54
CA LEU A 11 -8.43 -11.93 -3.80
C LEU A 11 -7.06 -11.28 -4.11
N SER A 12 -6.42 -10.64 -3.14
CA SER A 12 -5.07 -10.07 -3.33
C SER A 12 -4.06 -11.16 -3.68
N THR A 13 -4.13 -12.31 -3.00
CA THR A 13 -3.23 -13.43 -3.24
C THR A 13 -3.44 -13.99 -4.65
N LEU A 14 -4.69 -14.15 -5.07
CA LEU A 14 -5.06 -14.63 -6.40
C LEU A 14 -4.56 -13.68 -7.51
N VAL A 15 -4.72 -12.37 -7.32
CA VAL A 15 -4.27 -11.35 -8.28
C VAL A 15 -2.74 -11.34 -8.40
N LEU A 16 -2.02 -11.40 -7.28
CA LEU A 16 -0.55 -11.50 -7.27
C LEU A 16 -0.06 -12.78 -7.93
N LEU A 17 -0.73 -13.91 -7.67
CA LEU A 17 -0.40 -15.20 -8.26
C LEU A 17 -0.64 -15.20 -9.77
N ALA A 18 -1.77 -14.62 -10.23
CA ALA A 18 -2.11 -14.50 -11.64
C ALA A 18 -1.14 -13.59 -12.42
N LEU A 19 -0.71 -12.48 -11.82
CA LEU A 19 0.29 -11.58 -12.41
C LEU A 19 1.71 -12.19 -12.40
N GLY A 20 2.08 -12.89 -11.31
CA GLY A 20 3.38 -13.55 -11.19
C GLY A 20 3.54 -14.72 -12.18
N LEU A 21 2.53 -15.59 -12.26
CA LEU A 21 2.52 -16.73 -13.19
C LEU A 21 2.29 -16.29 -14.64
N GLY A 22 1.47 -15.25 -14.85
CA GLY A 22 1.15 -14.69 -16.15
C GLY A 22 2.22 -13.77 -16.74
N HIS A 23 3.31 -13.48 -16.02
CA HIS A 23 4.35 -12.52 -16.43
C HIS A 23 4.82 -12.71 -17.89
N ASN A 24 5.11 -13.96 -18.28
CA ASN A 24 5.59 -14.27 -19.63
C ASN A 24 4.49 -14.07 -20.71
N ILE A 25 3.23 -14.28 -20.37
CA ILE A 25 2.08 -14.13 -21.28
C ILE A 25 1.73 -12.64 -21.45
N TRP A 26 1.74 -11.87 -20.35
CA TRP A 26 1.50 -10.43 -20.37
C TRP A 26 2.57 -9.68 -21.15
N ALA A 27 3.84 -10.04 -20.98
CA ALA A 27 4.94 -9.47 -21.76
C ALA A 27 4.79 -9.77 -23.26
N GLY A 28 4.31 -10.97 -23.61
CA GLY A 28 4.02 -11.38 -24.99
C GLY A 28 2.83 -10.65 -25.65
N PHE A 29 1.84 -10.20 -24.87
CA PHE A 29 0.73 -9.39 -25.36
C PHE A 29 1.14 -7.95 -25.73
N PHE A 30 2.07 -7.37 -24.97
CA PHE A 30 2.49 -5.98 -25.17
C PHE A 30 3.54 -5.82 -26.28
N SER A 31 4.44 -6.80 -26.47
CA SER A 31 5.41 -6.72 -27.55
C SER A 31 5.99 -8.06 -27.95
N ARG A 32 6.11 -8.29 -29.26
CA ARG A 32 6.73 -9.48 -29.85
C ARG A 32 8.26 -9.37 -29.95
N ASN A 33 8.85 -8.26 -29.50
CA ASN A 33 10.28 -7.98 -29.65
C ASN A 33 11.08 -8.39 -28.40
N ALA A 34 12.09 -9.24 -28.57
CA ALA A 34 12.83 -9.85 -27.47
C ALA A 34 13.53 -8.83 -26.56
N SER A 35 13.97 -7.68 -27.09
CA SER A 35 14.55 -6.60 -26.29
C SER A 35 13.55 -5.97 -25.31
N ILE A 36 12.28 -5.85 -25.71
CA ILE A 36 11.23 -5.27 -24.85
C ILE A 36 10.85 -6.28 -23.76
N ILE A 37 10.75 -7.56 -24.10
CA ILE A 37 10.48 -8.63 -23.12
C ILE A 37 11.59 -8.69 -22.06
N LYS A 38 12.86 -8.58 -22.46
CA LYS A 38 14.00 -8.55 -21.52
C LYS A 38 13.99 -7.31 -20.62
N ALA A 39 13.64 -6.15 -21.17
CA ALA A 39 13.47 -4.92 -20.38
C ALA A 39 12.29 -5.04 -19.40
N PHE A 40 11.18 -5.64 -19.83
CA PHE A 40 9.99 -5.87 -19.02
C PHE A 40 10.27 -6.86 -17.88
N ALA A 41 11.01 -7.94 -18.14
CA ALA A 41 11.44 -8.89 -17.10
C ALA A 41 12.25 -8.21 -15.99
N SER A 42 13.11 -7.25 -16.33
CA SER A 42 13.86 -6.47 -15.33
C SER A 42 12.98 -5.50 -14.51
N MET A 43 11.82 -5.08 -15.04
CA MET A 43 10.85 -4.18 -14.38
C MET A 43 9.74 -4.94 -13.64
N THR A 44 9.54 -6.21 -13.95
CA THR A 44 8.52 -7.07 -13.33
C THR A 44 8.61 -7.18 -11.81
N PRO A 45 9.78 -7.30 -11.16
CA PRO A 45 9.83 -7.33 -9.70
C PRO A 45 9.33 -6.02 -9.06
N LEU A 46 9.61 -4.87 -9.69
CA LEU A 46 9.08 -3.57 -9.26
C LEU A 46 7.56 -3.49 -9.48
N LEU A 47 7.05 -4.09 -10.57
CA LEU A 47 5.60 -4.17 -10.84
C LEU A 47 4.89 -4.97 -9.76
N CYS A 48 5.41 -6.15 -9.46
CA CYS A 48 4.86 -7.04 -8.46
C CYS A 48 4.85 -6.38 -7.07
N SER A 49 5.96 -5.69 -6.73
CA SER A 49 6.04 -4.93 -5.48
C SER A 49 5.04 -3.76 -5.43
N SER A 50 4.84 -3.04 -6.55
CA SER A 50 3.84 -1.95 -6.62
C SER A 50 2.43 -2.47 -6.38
N ILE A 51 2.03 -3.54 -7.07
CA ILE A 51 0.70 -4.13 -6.95
C ILE A 51 0.44 -4.68 -5.54
N PHE A 52 1.45 -5.27 -4.92
CA PHE A 52 1.38 -5.70 -3.53
C PHE A 52 1.11 -4.52 -2.58
N LEU A 53 1.82 -3.41 -2.77
CA LEU A 53 1.63 -2.21 -1.95
C LEU A 53 0.28 -1.54 -2.22
N ASP A 54 -0.15 -1.44 -3.48
CA ASP A 54 -1.47 -0.94 -3.86
C ASP A 54 -2.59 -1.74 -3.21
N SER A 55 -2.43 -3.06 -3.10
CA SER A 55 -3.40 -3.93 -2.42
C SER A 55 -3.50 -3.59 -0.93
N ILE A 56 -2.36 -3.42 -0.24
CA ILE A 56 -2.34 -3.02 1.18
C ILE A 56 -2.98 -1.64 1.35
N GLN A 57 -2.61 -0.69 0.50
CA GLN A 57 -3.12 0.68 0.57
C GLN A 57 -4.62 0.74 0.27
N GLY A 58 -5.12 -0.09 -0.66
CA GLY A 58 -6.54 -0.27 -0.94
C GLY A 58 -7.32 -0.79 0.26
N ILE A 59 -6.78 -1.78 0.98
CA ILE A 59 -7.38 -2.32 2.20
C ILE A 59 -7.41 -1.25 3.29
N LEU A 60 -6.28 -0.55 3.55
CA LEU A 60 -6.21 0.51 4.55
C LEU A 60 -7.17 1.66 4.24
N SER A 61 -7.22 2.09 2.98
CA SER A 61 -8.14 3.13 2.52
C SER A 61 -9.61 2.70 2.67
N GLY A 62 -9.91 1.43 2.39
CA GLY A 62 -11.22 0.83 2.65
C GLY A 62 -11.62 0.86 4.13
N VAL A 63 -10.69 0.53 5.03
CA VAL A 63 -10.90 0.63 6.49
C VAL A 63 -11.11 2.08 6.92
N CYS A 64 -10.29 3.02 6.42
CA CYS A 64 -10.43 4.44 6.74
C CYS A 64 -11.80 5.00 6.32
N ARG A 65 -12.32 4.59 5.15
CA ARG A 65 -13.67 4.97 4.72
C ARG A 65 -14.75 4.32 5.60
N GLY A 66 -14.56 3.06 5.99
CA GLY A 66 -15.47 2.36 6.91
C GLY A 66 -15.56 2.99 8.30
N CYS A 67 -14.49 3.63 8.78
CA CYS A 67 -14.45 4.36 10.05
C CYS A 67 -14.79 5.87 9.93
N GLY A 68 -15.08 6.37 8.73
CA GLY A 68 -15.36 7.80 8.48
C GLY A 68 -14.11 8.71 8.54
N TRP A 69 -12.90 8.16 8.63
CA TRP A 69 -11.64 8.90 8.75
C TRP A 69 -11.03 9.29 7.40
N GLN A 70 -11.85 9.50 6.37
CA GLN A 70 -11.39 9.77 5.01
C GLN A 70 -10.53 11.04 4.92
N HIS A 71 -10.89 12.10 5.66
CA HIS A 71 -10.19 13.38 5.59
C HIS A 71 -8.75 13.26 6.11
N LEU A 72 -8.58 12.55 7.22
CA LEU A 72 -7.26 12.30 7.81
C LEU A 72 -6.39 11.48 6.84
N ALA A 73 -6.98 10.47 6.18
CA ALA A 73 -6.25 9.65 5.22
C ALA A 73 -5.79 10.46 3.98
N VAL A 74 -6.59 11.41 3.51
CA VAL A 74 -6.22 12.30 2.41
C VAL A 74 -5.07 13.23 2.79
N TYR A 75 -5.10 13.85 3.98
CA TYR A 75 -4.02 14.72 4.42
C TYR A 75 -2.68 13.98 4.53
N ILE A 76 -2.69 12.76 5.08
CA ILE A 76 -1.49 11.93 5.18
C ILE A 76 -0.98 11.55 3.80
N ASN A 77 -1.88 11.14 2.90
CA ASN A 77 -1.54 10.80 1.53
C ASN A 77 -0.83 11.96 0.84
N LEU A 78 -1.45 13.14 0.83
CA LEU A 78 -0.91 14.31 0.16
C LEU A 78 0.45 14.69 0.75
N GLY A 79 0.55 14.72 2.09
CA GLY A 79 1.78 15.08 2.79
C GLY A 79 2.92 14.10 2.50
N THR A 80 2.72 12.81 2.68
CA THR A 80 3.79 11.81 2.47
C THR A 80 4.17 11.67 1.00
N PHE A 81 3.20 11.70 0.09
CA PHE A 81 3.47 11.53 -1.33
C PHE A 81 4.22 12.73 -1.92
N TYR A 82 3.82 13.96 -1.59
CA TYR A 82 4.47 15.17 -2.11
C TYR A 82 5.72 15.56 -1.32
N ALA A 83 5.72 15.45 0.01
CA ALA A 83 6.87 15.89 0.82
C ALA A 83 8.00 14.86 0.89
N ILE A 84 7.71 13.57 0.68
CA ILE A 84 8.70 12.48 0.80
C ILE A 84 8.81 11.70 -0.51
N GLY A 85 7.70 11.26 -1.09
CA GLY A 85 7.70 10.46 -2.33
C GLY A 85 8.33 11.19 -3.51
N MET A 86 7.89 12.41 -3.82
CA MET A 86 8.41 13.23 -4.91
C MET A 86 9.90 13.58 -4.79
N PRO A 87 10.42 14.06 -3.65
CA PRO A 87 11.86 14.35 -3.53
C PRO A 87 12.71 13.08 -3.59
N ILE A 88 12.25 11.95 -3.04
CA ILE A 88 12.96 10.67 -3.19
C ILE A 88 12.94 10.22 -4.65
N ALA A 89 11.80 10.33 -5.34
CA ALA A 89 11.70 10.00 -6.77
C ALA A 89 12.67 10.84 -7.61
N TYR A 90 12.74 12.15 -7.34
CA TYR A 90 13.68 13.05 -8.00
C TYR A 90 15.13 12.66 -7.70
N LEU A 91 15.49 12.44 -6.43
CA LEU A 91 16.84 12.05 -6.04
C LEU A 91 17.26 10.73 -6.68
N VAL A 92 16.41 9.70 -6.67
CA VAL A 92 16.73 8.39 -7.24
C VAL A 92 16.75 8.44 -8.77
N ALA A 93 15.83 9.16 -9.41
CA ALA A 93 15.79 9.26 -10.87
C ALA A 93 17.02 9.98 -11.43
N PHE A 94 17.40 11.11 -10.84
CA PHE A 94 18.47 11.96 -11.35
C PHE A 94 19.85 11.62 -10.76
N LYS A 95 19.96 11.28 -9.48
CA LYS A 95 21.28 11.01 -8.85
C LYS A 95 21.81 9.61 -9.18
N LEU A 96 20.93 8.63 -9.40
CA LEU A 96 21.31 7.26 -9.76
C LEU A 96 21.20 6.98 -11.27
N HIS A 97 20.85 7.97 -12.09
CA HIS A 97 20.60 7.83 -13.54
C HIS A 97 19.63 6.67 -13.90
N LEU A 98 18.75 6.30 -12.97
CA LEU A 98 17.79 5.21 -13.15
C LEU A 98 16.50 5.68 -13.85
N TYR A 99 16.36 6.98 -14.14
CA TYR A 99 15.25 7.61 -14.87
C TYR A 99 13.90 6.97 -14.54
N ALA A 100 13.29 6.24 -15.48
CA ALA A 100 12.00 5.59 -15.32
C ALA A 100 11.94 4.60 -14.15
N LYS A 101 13.00 3.80 -13.94
CA LYS A 101 13.08 2.89 -12.79
C LYS A 101 13.20 3.67 -11.48
N GLY A 102 13.95 4.77 -11.48
CA GLY A 102 14.15 5.61 -10.30
C GLY A 102 12.88 6.34 -9.87
N LEU A 103 12.12 6.88 -10.84
CA LEU A 103 10.82 7.49 -10.59
C LEU A 103 9.84 6.48 -9.97
N TRP A 104 9.89 5.25 -10.46
CA TRP A 104 9.00 4.18 -10.01
C TRP A 104 9.37 3.65 -8.61
N ILE A 105 10.65 3.56 -8.29
CA ILE A 105 11.12 3.27 -6.93
C ILE A 105 10.69 4.38 -5.96
N GLY A 106 10.78 5.64 -6.37
CA GLY A 106 10.32 6.78 -5.58
C GLY A 106 8.81 6.73 -5.30
N LEU A 107 8.02 6.35 -6.31
CA LEU A 107 6.58 6.11 -6.17
C LEU A 107 6.30 5.03 -5.12
N ILE A 108 6.93 3.86 -5.27
CA ILE A 108 6.82 2.73 -4.34
C ILE A 108 7.19 3.15 -2.91
N CYS A 109 8.28 3.91 -2.74
CA CYS A 109 8.70 4.42 -1.45
C CYS A 109 7.65 5.35 -0.82
N GLY A 110 7.06 6.26 -1.60
CA GLY A 110 5.96 7.11 -1.17
C GLY A 110 4.75 6.31 -0.68
N LEU A 111 4.36 5.26 -1.43
CA LEU A 111 3.25 4.36 -1.03
C LEU A 111 3.55 3.62 0.27
N VAL A 112 4.78 3.12 0.46
CA VAL A 112 5.19 2.45 1.70
C VAL A 112 5.06 3.39 2.89
N VAL A 113 5.61 4.60 2.78
CA VAL A 113 5.60 5.59 3.87
C VAL A 113 4.17 6.02 4.19
N GLN A 114 3.34 6.22 3.17
CA GLN A 114 1.92 6.54 3.35
C GLN A 114 1.18 5.40 4.08
N SER A 115 1.35 4.16 3.62
CA SER A 115 0.70 2.98 4.22
C SER A 115 1.15 2.78 5.66
N ALA A 116 2.45 2.92 5.94
CA ALA A 116 3.00 2.85 7.28
C ALA A 116 2.44 3.94 8.19
N SER A 117 2.30 5.18 7.69
CA SER A 117 1.74 6.30 8.45
C SER A 117 0.28 6.09 8.83
N LEU A 118 -0.54 5.62 7.88
CA LEU A 118 -1.94 5.26 8.12
C LEU A 118 -2.07 4.10 9.12
N PHE A 119 -1.21 3.09 8.99
CA PHE A 119 -1.16 1.96 9.92
C PHE A 119 -0.79 2.42 11.34
N LEU A 120 0.24 3.27 11.46
CA LEU A 120 0.70 3.79 12.75
C LEU A 120 -0.39 4.61 13.44
N ILE A 121 -1.06 5.50 12.71
CA ILE A 121 -2.16 6.31 13.26
C ILE A 121 -3.33 5.41 13.68
N THR A 122 -3.69 4.40 12.88
CA THR A 122 -4.75 3.45 13.26
C THR A 122 -4.40 2.71 14.55
N ARG A 123 -3.12 2.34 14.72
CA ARG A 123 -2.63 1.73 15.97
C ARG A 123 -2.75 2.75 17.12
N LEU A 124 -2.18 3.94 16.98
CA LEU A 124 -2.17 4.98 18.01
C LEU A 124 -3.58 5.41 18.44
N HIS A 125 -4.51 5.55 17.49
CA HIS A 125 -5.89 5.93 17.79
C HIS A 125 -6.61 4.81 18.57
N LYS A 126 -6.33 3.54 18.24
CA LYS A 126 -6.86 2.40 18.99
C LYS A 126 -6.30 2.33 20.41
N TRP A 127 -5.01 2.64 20.60
CA TRP A 127 -4.39 2.71 21.93
C TRP A 127 -5.00 3.82 22.78
N LYS A 128 -5.18 5.03 22.22
CA LYS A 128 -5.80 6.14 22.94
C LYS A 128 -7.26 5.89 23.31
N ALA A 129 -8.01 5.19 22.46
CA ALA A 129 -9.38 4.77 22.78
C ALA A 129 -9.40 3.68 23.88
N LEU A 130 -8.41 2.78 23.90
CA LEU A 130 -8.26 1.76 24.96
C LEU A 130 -7.82 2.39 26.29
N GLU A 131 -6.96 3.41 26.26
CA GLU A 131 -6.52 4.18 27.44
C GLU A 131 -7.59 5.13 28.00
N LEU A 132 -8.65 5.42 27.25
CA LEU A 132 -9.86 6.06 27.76
C LEU A 132 -10.88 5.05 28.33
N SER A 133 -10.59 3.75 28.26
CA SER A 133 -11.36 2.67 28.90
C SER A 133 -10.64 1.95 30.09
N PRO A 134 -9.91 2.62 31.00
CA PRO A 134 -9.51 2.03 32.29
C PRO A 134 -10.29 2.60 33.48
N ASN A 135 -11.58 2.95 33.33
CA ASN A 135 -12.48 3.09 34.48
C ASN A 135 -13.95 2.80 34.12
N GLY A 136 -14.26 1.52 33.94
CA GLY A 136 -15.60 0.98 34.10
C GLY A 136 -15.59 0.09 35.34
N ASN A 137 -15.44 0.72 36.50
CA ASN A 137 -15.71 0.09 37.78
C ASN A 137 -17.22 -0.04 37.97
N GLU A 138 -17.79 -1.16 37.55
CA GLU A 138 -19.10 -1.58 38.04
C GLU A 138 -19.11 -3.09 38.27
N ASN A 139 -18.67 -3.47 39.48
CA ASN A 139 -19.13 -4.68 40.14
C ASN A 139 -19.59 -4.27 41.53
N SER A 140 -20.91 -4.10 41.73
CA SER A 140 -21.70 -4.16 43.00
C SER A 140 -22.94 -3.22 42.94
N ILE A 141 -24.21 -3.56 43.17
CA ILE A 141 -25.00 -4.80 43.43
C ILE A 141 -26.50 -4.49 43.08
N PRO A 142 -27.56 -5.28 43.45
CA PRO A 142 -28.78 -5.46 42.65
C PRO A 142 -29.98 -4.63 43.13
N VAL A 143 -31.03 -4.51 42.30
CA VAL A 143 -32.46 -4.78 42.58
C VAL A 143 -33.26 -4.51 41.31
#